data_AF-A0A2D6DKW5-F1
#
_entry.id   AF-A0A2D6DKW5-F1
#
_cell.length_a   1.000
_cell.length_b   1.000
_cell.length_c   1.000
_cell.angle_alpha   90.00
_cell.angle_beta   90.00
_cell.angle_gamma   90.00
#
_symmetry.space_group_name_H-M   'P 1'
#
loop_
_entity.id
_entity.type
_entity.pdbx_description
1 polymer ?
#
loop_
_entity_poly.entity_id
_entity_poly.type
_entity_poly.pdbx_seq_one_letter_code
_entity_poly.pdbx_strand_id
1 'polypeptide(L)'
;MDSLNVFDWIILAIIIASSIYGLMRGFARELLALGAWFAGYFVARMFGYQLSGIMESWIDNDLLRVSVAHVILFVATLVIAGLVIKMVGKLIAMTGLSATDHLFGMVFGIIRGGLIVVIIVSLLSLTPISGDVWWQGSILIPHFVLVDDWTYKFTSEVSQLLNLIEPTLAVLPNEE
;
A
#
# COMPACT_ATOMS: atom_id res chain seq x y z
N MET A 1 -6.60 6.15 35.95
CA MET A 1 -6.17 6.90 34.76
C MET A 1 -5.23 5.98 34.03
N ASP A 2 -5.70 5.34 32.97
CA ASP A 2 -4.87 4.40 32.22
C ASP A 2 -3.73 5.20 31.58
N SER A 3 -2.51 4.88 31.97
CA SER A 3 -1.31 5.54 31.46
C SER A 3 -0.94 4.91 30.12
N LEU A 4 -0.61 5.74 29.12
CA LEU A 4 -0.07 5.26 27.85
C LEU A 4 1.15 4.39 28.10
N ASN A 5 1.11 3.17 27.58
CA ASN A 5 2.22 2.25 27.69
C ASN A 5 3.24 2.49 26.56
N VAL A 6 4.36 1.76 26.58
CA VAL A 6 5.44 1.91 25.58
C VAL A 6 4.92 1.68 24.15
N PHE A 7 3.98 0.76 23.96
CA PHE A 7 3.44 0.46 22.64
C PHE A 7 2.53 1.57 22.11
N ASP A 8 1.74 2.20 22.98
CA ASP A 8 0.97 3.38 22.61
C ASP A 8 1.87 4.52 22.11
N TRP A 9 3.04 4.71 22.75
CA TRP A 9 4.05 5.67 22.31
C TRP A 9 4.67 5.29 20.96
N ILE A 10 4.89 4.01 20.68
CA ILE A 10 5.37 3.53 19.37
C ILE A 10 4.34 3.82 18.28
N ILE A 11 3.05 3.51 18.52
CA ILE A 11 1.96 3.80 17.60
C ILE A 11 1.92 5.30 17.28
N LEU A 12 1.93 6.14 18.32
CA LEU A 12 1.95 7.60 18.15
C LEU A 12 3.18 8.06 17.38
N ALA A 13 4.37 7.50 17.67
CA ALA A 13 5.59 7.84 16.95
C ALA A 13 5.49 7.51 15.45
N ILE A 14 4.92 6.36 15.08
CA ILE A 14 4.71 5.98 13.67
C ILE A 14 3.76 6.97 12.98
N ILE A 15 2.63 7.29 13.60
CA ILE A 15 1.64 8.21 13.04
C ILE A 15 2.24 9.61 12.90
N ILE A 16 2.89 10.12 13.94
CA ILE A 16 3.52 11.45 13.93
C ILE A 16 4.63 11.51 12.88
N ALA A 17 5.51 10.51 12.82
CA ALA A 17 6.58 10.47 11.81
C ALA A 17 6.01 10.43 10.38
N SER A 18 4.97 9.61 10.14
CA SER A 18 4.30 9.55 8.84
C SER A 18 3.60 10.88 8.49
N SER A 19 3.02 11.56 9.48
CA SER A 19 2.37 12.87 9.33
C SER A 19 3.37 13.98 9.00
N ILE A 20 4.50 14.02 9.71
CA ILE A 20 5.60 14.97 9.45
C ILE A 20 6.18 14.72 8.06
N TYR A 21 6.42 13.46 7.69
CA TYR A 21 6.91 13.13 6.36
C TYR A 21 5.93 13.56 5.25
N GLY A 22 4.63 13.33 5.44
CA GLY A 22 3.58 13.80 4.53
C GLY A 22 3.52 15.33 4.45
N LEU A 23 3.64 16.02 5.58
CA LEU A 23 3.73 17.49 5.64
C LEU A 23 4.95 18.03 4.89
N MET A 24 6.10 17.36 4.98
CA MET A 24 7.33 17.77 4.28
C MET A 24 7.28 17.49 2.78
N ARG A 25 6.66 16.38 2.38
CA ARG A 25 6.65 15.90 1.00
C ARG A 25 5.51 16.50 0.16
N GLY A 26 4.36 16.75 0.79
CA GLY A 26 3.14 17.20 0.12
C GLY A 26 2.30 16.07 -0.45
N PHE A 27 0.97 16.26 -0.41
CA PHE A 27 -0.03 15.27 -0.82
C PHE A 27 0.09 14.85 -2.28
N ALA A 28 0.23 15.80 -3.20
CA ALA A 28 0.27 15.50 -4.63
C ALA A 28 1.44 14.57 -4.98
N ARG A 29 2.60 14.77 -4.34
CA ARG A 29 3.77 13.90 -4.56
C ARG A 29 3.57 12.51 -4.00
N GLU A 30 2.80 12.37 -2.91
CA GLU A 30 2.45 11.06 -2.35
C GLU A 30 1.44 10.33 -3.23
N LEU A 31 0.38 11.01 -3.69
CA LEU A 31 -0.60 10.43 -4.61
C LEU A 31 0.04 10.01 -5.93
N LEU A 32 0.86 10.87 -6.55
CA LEU A 32 1.54 10.53 -7.79
C LEU A 32 2.53 9.37 -7.59
N ALA A 33 3.18 9.29 -6.42
CA ALA A 33 4.04 8.15 -6.11
C ALA A 33 3.23 6.85 -5.99
N LEU A 34 2.08 6.87 -5.32
CA LEU A 34 1.19 5.70 -5.30
C LEU A 34 0.74 5.32 -6.71
N GLY A 35 0.30 6.29 -7.52
CA GLY A 35 -0.06 6.07 -8.91
C GLY A 35 1.10 5.50 -9.74
N ALA A 36 2.34 5.93 -9.48
CA ALA A 36 3.54 5.39 -10.12
C ALA A 36 3.80 3.92 -9.78
N TRP A 37 3.54 3.49 -8.54
CA TRP A 37 3.62 2.08 -8.16
C TRP A 37 2.60 1.24 -8.95
N PHE A 38 1.35 1.69 -9.06
CA PHE A 38 0.34 1.03 -9.89
C PHE A 38 0.74 1.00 -11.36
N ALA A 39 1.14 2.14 -11.93
CA ALA A 39 1.58 2.23 -13.32
C ALA A 39 2.79 1.31 -13.60
N GLY A 40 3.77 1.29 -12.70
CA GLY A 40 4.93 0.41 -12.79
C GLY A 40 4.53 -1.07 -12.80
N TYR A 41 3.59 -1.47 -11.94
CA TYR A 41 3.06 -2.84 -11.93
C TYR A 41 2.37 -3.19 -13.26
N PHE A 42 1.50 -2.32 -13.77
CA PHE A 42 0.81 -2.53 -15.05
C PHE A 42 1.79 -2.62 -16.22
N VAL A 43 2.77 -1.71 -16.30
CA VAL A 43 3.80 -1.73 -17.34
C VAL A 43 4.62 -3.01 -17.26
N ALA A 44 5.07 -3.39 -16.06
CA ALA A 44 5.82 -4.63 -15.87
C ALA A 44 5.01 -5.86 -16.34
N ARG A 45 3.73 -5.94 -15.96
CA ARG A 45 2.85 -7.05 -16.35
C ARG A 45 2.55 -7.12 -17.84
N MET A 46 2.36 -5.96 -18.48
CA MET A 46 1.99 -5.87 -19.90
C MET A 46 3.17 -6.12 -20.84
N PHE A 47 4.37 -5.67 -20.45
CA PHE A 47 5.57 -5.70 -21.31
C PHE A 47 6.64 -6.69 -20.86
N GLY A 48 6.46 -7.37 -19.72
CA GLY A 48 7.45 -8.25 -19.11
C GLY A 48 7.86 -9.42 -20.01
N TYR A 49 6.92 -10.04 -20.71
CA TYR A 49 7.21 -11.16 -21.63
C TYR A 49 7.94 -10.71 -22.90
N GLN A 50 7.60 -9.53 -23.41
CA GLN A 50 8.24 -8.95 -24.59
C GLN A 50 9.69 -8.60 -24.29
N LEU A 51 9.96 -8.00 -23.11
CA LEU A 51 11.32 -7.72 -22.68
C LEU A 51 12.10 -9.02 -22.37
N SER A 52 11.46 -10.04 -21.79
CA SER A 52 12.13 -11.31 -21.50
C SER A 52 12.62 -12.02 -22.77
N GLY A 53 11.91 -11.92 -23.89
CA GLY A 53 12.35 -12.50 -25.17
C GLY A 53 13.70 -11.94 -25.65
N ILE A 54 13.97 -10.66 -25.39
CA ILE A 54 15.26 -10.02 -25.74
C ILE A 54 16.41 -10.58 -24.87
N MET A 55 16.09 -11.06 -23.67
CA MET A 55 17.05 -11.57 -22.68
C MET A 55 17.31 -13.07 -22.80
N GLU A 56 16.76 -13.75 -23.81
CA GLU A 56 16.91 -15.21 -24.01
C GLU A 56 18.38 -15.64 -24.07
N SER A 57 19.23 -14.82 -24.70
CA SER A 57 20.67 -15.11 -24.83
C SER A 57 21.49 -14.90 -23.55
N TRP A 58 20.90 -14.32 -22.50
CA TRP A 58 21.60 -14.00 -21.24
C TRP A 58 21.12 -14.83 -20.06
N ILE A 59 19.86 -15.30 -20.07
CA ILE A 59 19.26 -16.05 -18.97
C ILE A 59 18.51 -17.26 -19.54
N ASP A 60 19.02 -18.45 -19.26
CA ASP A 60 18.42 -19.70 -19.75
C ASP A 60 17.13 -20.07 -19.00
N ASN A 61 17.08 -19.78 -17.69
CA ASN A 61 15.91 -20.11 -16.86
C ASN A 61 14.75 -19.14 -17.15
N ASP A 62 13.67 -19.66 -17.72
CA ASP A 62 12.53 -18.87 -18.17
C ASP A 62 11.83 -18.10 -17.03
N LEU A 63 11.58 -18.76 -15.89
CA LEU A 63 10.95 -18.12 -14.73
C LEU A 63 11.80 -16.95 -14.20
N LEU A 64 13.11 -17.15 -14.11
CA LEU A 64 14.05 -16.12 -13.68
C LEU A 64 14.10 -14.97 -14.67
N ARG A 65 14.17 -15.28 -15.98
CA ARG A 65 14.24 -14.29 -17.05
C ARG A 65 13.00 -13.39 -17.09
N VAL A 66 11.81 -13.98 -17.05
CA VAL A 66 10.53 -13.22 -17.02
C VAL A 66 10.47 -12.37 -15.76
N SER A 67 10.87 -12.91 -14.61
CA SER A 67 10.87 -12.17 -13.34
C SER A 67 11.82 -10.98 -13.37
N VAL A 68 13.04 -11.16 -13.88
CA VAL A 68 14.03 -10.08 -14.05
C VAL A 68 13.50 -9.00 -15.00
N ALA A 69 12.90 -9.38 -16.13
CA ALA A 69 12.31 -8.43 -17.07
C ALA A 69 11.20 -7.57 -16.43
N HIS A 70 10.31 -8.19 -15.63
CA HIS A 70 9.29 -7.45 -14.88
C HIS A 70 9.92 -6.46 -13.89
N VAL A 71 10.95 -6.89 -13.14
CA VAL A 71 11.66 -6.01 -12.19
C VAL A 71 12.32 -4.83 -12.91
N ILE A 72 12.98 -5.07 -14.05
CA ILE A 72 13.60 -4.01 -14.85
C ILE A 72 12.56 -2.97 -15.30
N LEU A 73 11.44 -3.42 -15.88
CA LEU A 73 10.37 -2.53 -16.34
C LEU A 73 9.72 -1.76 -15.18
N PHE A 74 9.49 -2.44 -14.06
CA PHE A 74 8.93 -1.83 -12.87
C PHE A 74 9.82 -0.69 -12.37
N VAL A 75 11.11 -0.98 -12.18
CA VAL A 75 12.09 0.00 -11.70
C VAL A 75 12.28 1.14 -12.71
N ALA A 76 12.41 0.84 -14.00
CA ALA A 76 12.52 1.84 -15.05
C ALA A 76 11.32 2.81 -15.05
N THR A 77 10.11 2.26 -14.89
CA THR A 77 8.88 3.06 -14.80
C THR A 77 8.90 3.96 -13.57
N LEU A 78 9.28 3.44 -12.40
CA LEU A 78 9.38 4.23 -11.17
C LEU A 78 10.43 5.35 -11.28
N VAL A 79 11.55 5.11 -11.96
CA VAL A 79 12.58 6.14 -12.20
C VAL A 79 12.00 7.27 -13.04
N ILE A 80 11.36 6.94 -14.17
CA ILE A 80 10.73 7.94 -15.05
C ILE A 80 9.64 8.71 -14.30
N ALA A 81 8.75 8.01 -13.62
CA ALA A 81 7.69 8.63 -12.82
C ALA A 81 8.27 9.52 -11.70
N GLY A 82 9.36 9.11 -11.07
CA GLY A 82 10.07 9.91 -10.06
C GLY A 82 10.57 11.25 -10.61
N LEU A 83 11.04 11.28 -11.87
CA LEU A 83 11.39 12.54 -12.54
C LEU A 83 10.15 13.42 -12.76
N VAL A 84 9.05 12.84 -13.25
CA VAL A 84 7.78 13.55 -13.45
C VAL A 84 7.26 14.13 -12.14
N ILE A 85 7.25 13.34 -11.05
CA ILE A 85 6.83 13.78 -9.73
C ILE A 85 7.66 14.96 -9.23
N LYS A 86 8.98 14.94 -9.45
CA LYS A 86 9.85 16.08 -9.11
C LYS A 86 9.48 17.34 -9.90
N MET A 87 9.16 17.21 -11.19
CA MET A 87 8.72 18.34 -12.02
C MET A 87 7.38 18.89 -11.55
N VAL A 88 6.39 18.03 -11.29
CA VAL A 88 5.09 18.44 -10.76
C VAL A 88 5.24 19.14 -9.41
N GLY A 89 6.11 18.65 -8.53
CA GLY A 89 6.39 19.30 -7.25
C GLY A 89 6.92 20.74 -7.40
N LYS A 90 7.71 21.01 -8.46
CA LYS A 90 8.15 22.39 -8.77
C LYS A 90 7.00 23.25 -9.29
N LEU A 91 6.13 22.69 -10.14
CA LEU A 91 4.96 23.41 -10.65
C LEU A 91 4.01 23.82 -9.52
N ILE A 92 3.74 22.92 -8.56
CA ILE A 92 2.91 23.22 -7.38
C ILE A 92 3.54 24.33 -6.52
N ALA A 93 4.87 24.33 -6.38
CA ALA A 93 5.55 25.40 -5.65
C ALA A 93 5.37 26.77 -6.35
N MET A 94 5.28 26.79 -7.68
CA MET A 94 5.08 28.02 -8.46
C MET A 94 3.64 28.56 -8.39
N THR A 95 2.63 27.71 -8.15
CA THR A 95 1.23 28.16 -8.06
C THR A 95 0.88 28.81 -6.71
N GLY A 96 1.78 28.76 -5.73
CA GLY A 96 1.53 29.27 -4.37
C GLY A 96 0.65 28.35 -3.51
N LEU A 97 0.20 27.21 -4.03
CA LEU A 97 -0.63 26.23 -3.30
C LEU A 97 0.18 25.27 -2.41
N SER A 98 1.48 25.51 -2.23
CA SER A 98 2.36 24.62 -1.46
C SER A 98 1.88 24.40 -0.03
N ALA A 99 1.33 25.42 0.64
CA ALA A 99 0.84 25.30 2.01
C ALA A 99 -0.33 24.30 2.08
N THR A 100 -1.31 24.43 1.18
CA THR A 100 -2.47 23.52 1.11
C THR A 100 -2.05 22.09 0.76
N ASP A 101 -1.14 21.92 -0.22
CA ASP A 101 -0.60 20.61 -0.59
C ASP A 101 0.10 19.91 0.60
N HIS A 102 0.84 20.67 1.41
CA HIS A 102 1.52 20.16 2.60
C HIS A 102 0.53 19.81 3.72
N LEU A 103 -0.51 20.61 3.94
CA LEU A 103 -1.56 20.29 4.92
C LEU A 103 -2.30 19.00 4.56
N PHE A 104 -2.69 18.83 3.30
CA PHE A 104 -3.25 17.54 2.84
C PHE A 104 -2.24 16.40 2.97
N GLY A 105 -0.94 16.69 2.79
CA GLY A 105 0.13 15.72 3.00
C GLY A 105 0.18 15.25 4.44
N MET A 106 -0.01 16.13 5.42
CA MET A 106 -0.12 15.75 6.84
C MET A 106 -1.31 14.80 7.06
N VAL A 107 -2.50 15.15 6.57
CA VAL A 107 -3.71 14.32 6.71
C VAL A 107 -3.51 12.95 6.08
N PHE A 108 -2.95 12.91 4.87
CA PHE A 108 -2.60 11.67 4.20
C PHE A 108 -1.55 10.87 4.99
N GLY A 109 -0.56 11.55 5.58
CA GLY A 109 0.44 10.96 6.46
C GLY A 109 -0.17 10.33 7.72
N ILE A 110 -1.18 10.95 8.33
CA ILE A 110 -1.95 10.36 9.44
C ILE A 110 -2.62 9.07 9.00
N ILE A 111 -3.34 9.11 7.86
CA ILE A 111 -4.06 7.95 7.31
C ILE A 111 -3.08 6.81 7.01
N ARG A 112 -1.96 7.09 6.33
CA ARG A 112 -0.92 6.10 6.05
C ARG A 112 -0.29 5.55 7.33
N GLY A 113 -0.01 6.41 8.30
CA GLY A 113 0.55 6.00 9.59
C GLY A 113 -0.38 5.05 10.31
N GLY A 114 -1.68 5.37 10.35
CA GLY A 114 -2.73 4.49 10.88
C GLY A 114 -2.80 3.17 10.13
N LEU A 115 -2.77 3.19 8.78
CA LEU A 115 -2.76 1.97 7.96
C LEU A 115 -1.56 1.07 8.25
N ILE A 116 -0.36 1.65 8.40
CA ILE A 116 0.85 0.89 8.79
C ILE A 116 0.64 0.24 10.16
N VAL A 117 0.06 0.96 11.13
CA VAL A 117 -0.23 0.42 12.45
C VAL A 117 -1.26 -0.71 12.38
N VAL A 118 -2.33 -0.58 11.58
CA VAL A 118 -3.32 -1.65 11.34
C VAL A 118 -2.61 -2.91 10.85
N ILE A 119 -1.73 -2.79 9.85
CA ILE A 119 -0.99 -3.93 9.30
C ILE A 119 -0.11 -4.57 10.38
N ILE A 120 0.62 -3.78 11.16
CA ILE A 120 1.48 -4.29 12.24
C ILE A 120 0.65 -5.02 13.30
N VAL A 121 -0.44 -4.40 13.77
CA VAL A 121 -1.32 -4.98 14.79
C VAL A 121 -1.96 -6.27 14.27
N SER A 122 -2.48 -6.28 13.05
CA SER A 122 -3.07 -7.47 12.42
C SER A 122 -2.05 -8.62 12.32
N LEU A 123 -0.82 -8.34 11.86
CA LEU A 123 0.25 -9.34 11.82
C LEU A 123 0.65 -9.87 13.21
N LEU A 124 0.67 -9.00 14.23
CA LEU A 124 0.97 -9.40 15.61
C LEU A 124 -0.19 -10.20 16.25
N SER A 125 -1.44 -9.90 15.90
CA SER A 125 -2.63 -10.64 16.36
C SER A 125 -2.63 -12.10 15.88
N LEU A 126 -1.92 -12.42 14.78
CA LEU A 126 -1.71 -13.79 14.32
C LEU A 126 -0.74 -14.60 15.20
N THR A 127 -0.12 -13.95 16.19
CA THR A 127 0.83 -14.59 17.13
C THR A 127 0.24 -14.66 18.55
N PRO A 128 0.79 -15.50 19.46
CA PRO A 128 0.26 -15.65 20.83
C PRO A 128 0.45 -14.43 21.75
N ILE A 129 0.96 -13.33 21.19
CA ILE A 129 1.37 -12.11 21.90
C ILE A 129 0.17 -11.34 22.48
N SER A 130 -1.06 -11.62 21.99
CA SER A 130 -2.29 -10.99 22.49
C SER A 130 -2.59 -11.27 23.98
N GLY A 131 -1.94 -12.27 24.57
CA GLY A 131 -2.04 -12.61 26.00
C GLY A 131 -1.15 -11.75 26.92
N ASP A 132 -0.21 -10.98 26.38
CA ASP A 132 0.76 -10.26 27.20
C ASP A 132 0.19 -8.99 27.85
N VAL A 133 0.72 -8.65 29.03
CA VAL A 133 0.29 -7.48 29.84
C VAL A 133 0.39 -6.17 29.06
N TRP A 134 1.40 -6.03 28.19
CA TRP A 134 1.61 -4.83 27.39
C TRP A 134 0.64 -4.70 26.21
N TRP A 135 0.12 -5.82 25.72
CA TRP A 135 -0.91 -5.84 24.67
C TRP A 135 -2.27 -5.45 25.25
N GLN A 136 -2.66 -6.09 26.37
CA GLN A 136 -3.94 -5.84 27.03
C GLN A 136 -4.00 -4.47 27.71
N GLY A 137 -2.86 -3.97 28.19
CA GLY A 137 -2.76 -2.65 28.82
C GLY A 137 -2.64 -1.48 27.85
N SER A 138 -2.75 -1.69 26.53
CA SER A 138 -2.69 -0.62 25.54
C SER A 138 -4.08 -0.01 25.31
N ILE A 139 -4.12 1.32 25.27
CA ILE A 139 -5.35 2.07 24.99
C ILE A 139 -5.61 2.10 23.47
N LEU A 140 -4.55 2.13 22.66
CA LEU A 140 -4.66 2.31 21.21
C LEU A 140 -4.87 1.00 20.45
N ILE A 141 -4.29 -0.12 20.89
CA ILE A 141 -4.41 -1.42 20.20
C ILE A 141 -5.88 -1.81 19.91
N PRO A 142 -6.82 -1.74 20.87
CA PRO A 142 -8.22 -2.14 20.61
C PRO A 142 -8.87 -1.37 19.45
N HIS A 143 -8.53 -0.10 19.27
CA HIS A 143 -9.09 0.72 18.19
C HIS A 143 -8.64 0.26 16.80
N PHE A 144 -7.41 -0.26 16.70
CA PHE A 144 -6.87 -0.80 15.45
C PHE A 144 -7.31 -2.25 15.20
N VAL A 145 -7.56 -3.03 16.26
CA VAL A 145 -8.14 -4.39 16.15
C VAL A 145 -9.58 -4.33 15.64
N LEU A 146 -10.37 -3.30 15.98
CA LEU A 146 -11.72 -3.13 15.43
C LEU A 146 -11.73 -2.99 13.90
N VAL A 147 -10.67 -2.42 13.32
CA VAL A 147 -10.50 -2.32 11.86
C VAL A 147 -10.21 -3.69 11.24
N ASP A 148 -9.51 -4.56 11.96
CA ASP A 148 -9.23 -5.95 11.57
C ASP A 148 -10.53 -6.77 11.50
N ASP A 149 -11.37 -6.69 12.54
CA ASP A 149 -12.68 -7.38 12.58
C ASP A 149 -13.62 -6.92 11.46
N TRP A 150 -13.65 -5.61 11.16
CA TRP A 150 -14.41 -5.08 10.04
C TRP A 150 -13.89 -5.61 8.70
N THR A 151 -12.56 -5.70 8.55
CA THR A 151 -11.91 -6.20 7.33
C THR A 151 -12.28 -7.66 7.08
N TYR A 152 -12.20 -8.53 8.11
CA TYR A 152 -12.59 -9.94 7.98
C TYR A 152 -14.07 -10.11 7.61
N LYS A 153 -14.96 -9.33 8.25
CA LYS A 153 -16.40 -9.37 7.93
C LYS A 153 -16.65 -8.96 6.48
N PHE A 154 -16.10 -7.83 6.05
CA PHE A 154 -16.24 -7.35 4.68
C PHE A 154 -15.73 -8.38 3.65
N THR A 155 -14.55 -8.97 3.88
CA THR A 155 -14.01 -10.02 3.00
C THR A 155 -14.92 -11.26 2.97
N SER A 156 -15.47 -11.66 4.12
CA SER A 156 -16.39 -12.81 4.18
C SER A 156 -17.70 -12.55 3.43
N GLU A 157 -18.24 -11.33 3.49
CA GLU A 157 -19.44 -10.93 2.76
C GLU A 157 -19.20 -10.96 1.25
N VAL A 158 -18.08 -10.39 0.79
CA VAL A 158 -17.68 -10.43 -0.62
C VAL A 158 -17.48 -11.86 -1.10
N SER A 159 -16.83 -12.71 -0.30
CA SER A 159 -16.65 -14.13 -0.62
C SER A 159 -17.99 -14.85 -0.77
N GLN A 160 -18.95 -14.60 0.12
CA GLN A 160 -20.30 -15.16 0.00
C GLN A 160 -20.99 -14.70 -1.28
N LEU A 161 -20.90 -13.41 -1.63
CA LEU A 161 -21.47 -12.89 -2.88
C LEU A 161 -20.86 -13.55 -4.12
N LEU A 162 -19.54 -13.76 -4.12
CA LEU A 162 -18.85 -14.45 -5.22
C LEU A 162 -19.29 -15.92 -5.34
N ASN A 163 -19.40 -16.63 -4.21
CA ASN A 163 -19.86 -18.02 -4.17
C ASN A 163 -21.33 -18.18 -4.63
N LEU A 164 -22.15 -17.13 -4.54
CA LEU A 164 -23.52 -17.11 -5.07
C LEU A 164 -23.57 -16.87 -6.59
N ILE A 165 -22.51 -16.29 -7.17
CA ILE A 165 -22.40 -15.95 -8.60
C ILE A 165 -21.66 -17.06 -9.38
N GLU A 166 -20.73 -17.79 -8.75
CA GLU A 166 -19.99 -18.90 -9.38
C GLU A 166 -20.89 -19.96 -10.06
N PRO A 167 -21.99 -20.46 -9.44
CA PRO A 167 -22.85 -21.48 -10.04
C PRO A 167 -23.59 -20.98 -11.28
N THR A 168 -23.92 -19.68 -11.33
CA THR A 168 -24.63 -19.06 -12.46
C THR A 168 -23.70 -18.80 -13.65
N LEU A 169 -22.41 -18.55 -13.42
CA LEU A 169 -21.41 -18.41 -14.48
C LEU A 169 -21.00 -19.76 -15.10
N ALA A 170 -21.07 -20.85 -14.33
CA ALA A 170 -20.78 -22.21 -14.82
C ALA A 170 -21.89 -22.81 -15.71
N VAL A 171 -23.07 -22.18 -15.77
CA VAL A 171 -24.24 -22.64 -16.55
C VAL A 171 -24.41 -21.83 -17.85
N LEU A 172 -23.59 -20.80 -18.09
CA LEU A 172 -23.63 -20.07 -19.35
C LEU A 172 -23.13 -20.98 -20.48
N PRO A 173 -23.94 -21.18 -21.55
CA PRO A 173 -23.51 -21.99 -22.67
C PRO A 173 -22.28 -21.33 -23.30
N ASN A 174 -21.28 -22.14 -23.61
CA ASN A 174 -20.15 -21.71 -24.42
C ASN A 174 -20.74 -21.28 -25.77
N GLU A 175 -20.88 -19.98 -26.01
CA GLU A 175 -21.26 -19.50 -27.34
C GLU A 175 -20.10 -19.83 -28.30
N GLU A 176 -20.35 -20.82 -29.17
CA GLU A 176 -19.45 -21.26 -30.26
C GLU A 176 -19.23 -20.18 -31.33
#